data_AF-A0A178GUL2-F1
#
_entry.id   AF-A0A178GUL2-F1
#
_cell.length_a   1.000
_cell.length_b   1.000
_cell.length_c   1.000
_cell.angle_alpha   90.00
_cell.angle_beta   90.00
_cell.angle_gamma   90.00
#
_symmetry.space_group_name_H-M   'P 1'
#
loop_
_entity.id
_entity.type
_entity.pdbx_description
1 polymer ?
#
loop_
_entity_poly.entity_id
_entity_poly.type
_entity_poly.pdbx_seq_one_letter_code
_entity_poly.pdbx_strand_id
1 'polypeptide(L)'
;MVGKKLIAPDSGNLFDKYNIACRCCLEEDIIALFEERKKRLSAQGKASLLEYPHLVRCLGVSPLRKFWSHFVSGYISKLDLNGLHPYEYGLDCAMGLKQAEAVEFFWNKIKSLPEDELSAQQKGEIFMKTAVRAAGSRCNSYPEIFEFCFSQMSPDKYPDLLKRDLAENRYYGSLNTLQDALRFDQFRELFDCLKPCDISENYYCVWLKYIKEVGNYSECYVDAGVKLFMHMWMKEGFDSHRALLLKKEMTSNPVLQGRLLVPLINRGCMEPVWAILNEASPNQVKEFMDSRHANHICSVLKERGNKDALDKFLSYGVEELGLSTDLTNIKLSKAVGLNK
;
A
#
# COMPACT_ATOMS: atom_id res chain seq x y z
N MET A 1 -21.88 0.89 13.30
CA MET A 1 -22.00 2.09 12.44
C MET A 1 -23.46 2.35 12.16
N VAL A 2 -23.90 3.61 12.30
CA VAL A 2 -25.22 4.09 11.87
C VAL A 2 -25.31 3.88 10.35
N GLY A 3 -26.31 3.11 9.91
CA GLY A 3 -26.51 2.76 8.51
C GLY A 3 -26.54 4.00 7.63
N LYS A 4 -25.64 4.07 6.65
CA LYS A 4 -25.78 5.00 5.53
C LYS A 4 -26.99 4.52 4.72
N LYS A 5 -28.14 5.10 5.03
CA LYS A 5 -29.39 4.92 4.27
C LYS A 5 -29.11 5.26 2.81
N LEU A 6 -29.59 4.44 1.88
CA LEU A 6 -29.58 4.76 0.46
C LEU A 6 -30.33 6.08 0.24
N ILE A 7 -29.60 7.17 0.05
CA ILE A 7 -30.12 8.38 -0.59
C ILE A 7 -29.94 8.16 -2.10
N ALA A 8 -30.72 7.25 -2.67
CA ALA A 8 -30.79 7.08 -4.12
C ALA A 8 -32.04 7.79 -4.65
N PRO A 9 -31.95 8.48 -5.79
CA PRO A 9 -33.08 9.16 -6.41
C PRO A 9 -34.18 8.15 -6.74
N ASP A 10 -35.43 8.56 -6.56
CA ASP A 10 -36.61 7.68 -6.55
C ASP A 10 -36.98 7.07 -7.92
N SER A 11 -36.12 7.19 -8.93
CA SER A 11 -36.38 6.86 -10.34
C SER A 11 -35.77 5.54 -10.84
N GLY A 12 -35.13 4.73 -9.99
CA GLY A 12 -34.46 3.47 -10.39
C GLY A 12 -35.37 2.23 -10.36
N ASN A 13 -35.18 1.30 -11.30
CA ASN A 13 -35.80 -0.04 -11.32
C ASN A 13 -35.49 -0.78 -9.99
N LEU A 14 -36.46 -1.55 -9.46
CA LEU A 14 -36.31 -2.36 -8.23
C LEU A 14 -35.06 -3.26 -8.27
N PHE A 15 -34.71 -3.78 -9.45
CA PHE A 15 -33.51 -4.59 -9.63
C PHE A 15 -32.22 -3.79 -9.41
N ASP A 16 -32.16 -2.52 -9.83
CA ASP A 16 -31.00 -1.67 -9.64
C ASP A 16 -30.86 -1.27 -8.18
N LYS A 17 -31.98 -0.91 -7.54
CA LYS A 17 -32.04 -0.65 -6.08
C LYS A 17 -31.52 -1.86 -5.30
N TYR A 18 -31.98 -3.07 -5.64
CA TYR A 18 -31.53 -4.31 -5.00
C TYR A 18 -30.06 -4.61 -5.25
N ASN A 19 -29.57 -4.36 -6.48
CA ASN A 19 -28.16 -4.57 -6.82
C ASN A 19 -27.24 -3.65 -6.01
N ILE A 20 -27.61 -2.37 -5.85
CA ILE A 20 -26.87 -1.41 -5.03
C ILE A 20 -26.89 -1.83 -3.56
N ALA A 21 -28.08 -2.15 -3.02
CA ALA A 21 -28.21 -2.60 -1.63
C ALA A 21 -27.34 -3.84 -1.34
N CYS A 22 -27.32 -4.82 -2.26
CA CYS A 22 -26.46 -6.01 -2.16
C CYS A 22 -24.96 -5.67 -2.17
N ARG A 23 -24.52 -4.74 -3.03
CA ARG A 23 -23.10 -4.34 -3.10
C ARG A 23 -22.64 -3.61 -1.84
N CYS A 24 -23.51 -2.76 -1.30
CA CYS A 24 -23.26 -2.00 -0.07
C CYS A 24 -23.60 -2.78 1.21
N CYS A 25 -24.06 -4.03 1.09
CA CYS A 25 -24.53 -4.87 2.21
C CYS A 25 -25.52 -4.17 3.16
N LEU A 26 -26.48 -3.43 2.59
CA LEU A 26 -27.55 -2.78 3.34
C LEU A 26 -28.63 -3.80 3.69
N GLU A 27 -28.37 -4.63 4.71
CA GLU A 27 -29.17 -5.82 5.06
C GLU A 27 -30.67 -5.56 5.15
N GLU A 28 -31.08 -4.47 5.82
CA GLU A 28 -32.50 -4.10 5.96
C GLU A 28 -33.13 -3.75 4.60
N ASP A 29 -32.44 -2.97 3.77
CA ASP A 29 -32.90 -2.60 2.42
C ASP A 29 -32.97 -3.83 1.51
N ILE A 30 -32.00 -4.75 1.61
CA ILE A 30 -31.98 -6.01 0.86
C ILE A 30 -33.23 -6.84 1.19
N ILE A 31 -33.54 -7.01 2.49
CA ILE A 31 -34.72 -7.75 2.94
C ILE A 31 -36.01 -7.07 2.46
N ALA A 32 -36.12 -5.75 2.63
CA ALA A 32 -37.31 -4.99 2.23
C ALA A 32 -37.57 -5.07 0.72
N LEU A 33 -36.53 -4.86 -0.10
CA LEU A 33 -36.62 -4.93 -1.56
C LEU A 33 -36.91 -6.35 -2.05
N PHE A 34 -36.38 -7.37 -1.38
CA PHE A 34 -36.67 -8.76 -1.69
C PHE A 34 -38.13 -9.12 -1.39
N GLU A 35 -38.66 -8.70 -0.24
CA GLU A 35 -40.06 -8.91 0.12
C GLU A 35 -41.02 -8.11 -0.77
N GLU A 36 -40.66 -6.90 -1.19
CA GLU A 36 -41.43 -6.14 -2.18
C GLU A 36 -41.52 -6.87 -3.52
N ARG A 37 -40.39 -7.42 -4.00
CA ARG A 37 -40.37 -8.27 -5.20
C ARG A 37 -41.29 -9.47 -5.05
N LYS A 38 -41.20 -10.19 -3.92
CA LYS A 38 -42.00 -11.38 -3.64
C LYS A 38 -43.51 -11.05 -3.65
N LYS A 39 -43.91 -9.93 -3.05
CA LYS A 39 -45.29 -9.42 -3.11
C LYS A 39 -45.74 -9.13 -4.54
N ARG A 40 -44.91 -8.45 -5.34
CA ARG A 40 -45.21 -8.16 -6.77
C ARG A 40 -45.35 -9.43 -7.61
N LEU A 41 -44.54 -10.45 -7.37
CA LEU A 41 -44.65 -11.75 -8.05
C LEU A 41 -45.92 -12.50 -7.61
N SER A 42 -46.21 -12.51 -6.30
CA SER A 42 -47.42 -13.14 -5.76
C SER A 42 -48.70 -12.51 -6.32
N ALA A 43 -48.72 -11.18 -6.51
CA ALA A 43 -49.87 -10.45 -7.05
C ALA A 43 -50.22 -10.85 -8.50
N GLN A 44 -49.31 -11.53 -9.21
CA GLN A 44 -49.57 -12.04 -10.56
C GLN A 44 -50.35 -13.36 -10.57
N GLY A 45 -50.66 -13.94 -9.40
CA GLY A 45 -51.51 -15.13 -9.26
C GLY A 45 -50.87 -16.44 -9.76
N LYS A 46 -49.58 -16.46 -10.08
CA LYS A 46 -48.85 -17.65 -10.55
C LYS A 46 -47.91 -18.17 -9.46
N ALA A 47 -48.30 -19.25 -8.79
CA ALA A 47 -47.52 -19.85 -7.70
C ALA A 47 -46.07 -20.20 -8.11
N SER A 48 -45.85 -20.64 -9.36
CA SER A 48 -44.53 -20.96 -9.89
C SER A 48 -43.54 -19.78 -9.84
N LEU A 49 -44.02 -18.52 -9.84
CA LEU A 49 -43.15 -17.34 -9.73
C LEU A 49 -42.50 -17.19 -8.34
N LEU A 50 -43.08 -17.83 -7.31
CA LEU A 50 -42.55 -17.83 -5.95
C LEU A 50 -41.58 -18.99 -5.71
N GLU A 51 -41.42 -19.89 -6.67
CA GLU A 51 -40.47 -20.98 -6.59
C GLU A 51 -39.04 -20.50 -6.86
N TYR A 52 -38.07 -21.26 -6.34
CA TYR A 52 -36.63 -20.99 -6.47
C TYR A 52 -36.16 -20.51 -7.86
N PRO A 53 -36.58 -21.11 -9.00
CA PRO A 53 -36.13 -20.67 -10.32
C PRO A 53 -36.45 -19.21 -10.64
N HIS A 54 -37.57 -18.68 -10.15
CA HIS A 54 -38.07 -17.34 -10.47
C HIS A 54 -37.80 -16.33 -9.36
N LEU A 55 -37.92 -16.78 -8.11
CA LEU A 55 -37.72 -15.93 -6.94
C LEU A 55 -36.24 -15.62 -6.71
N VAL A 56 -35.36 -16.61 -6.90
CA VAL A 56 -33.93 -16.53 -6.51
C VAL A 56 -32.99 -16.65 -7.71
N ARG A 57 -33.13 -17.71 -8.52
CA ARG A 57 -32.16 -18.00 -9.60
C ARG A 57 -32.06 -16.86 -10.62
N CYS A 58 -33.17 -16.23 -10.98
CA CYS A 58 -33.21 -15.08 -11.89
C CYS A 58 -32.52 -13.81 -11.35
N LEU A 59 -32.16 -13.77 -10.07
CA LEU A 59 -31.43 -12.65 -9.47
C LEU A 59 -29.90 -12.85 -9.51
N GLY A 60 -29.34 -13.98 -9.93
CA GLY A 60 -27.92 -14.29 -9.72
C GLY A 60 -26.94 -13.89 -10.83
N VAL A 61 -26.64 -12.60 -11.05
CA VAL A 61 -25.60 -12.15 -12.01
C VAL A 61 -24.33 -11.65 -11.32
N SER A 62 -24.46 -10.96 -10.18
CA SER A 62 -23.33 -10.57 -9.32
C SER A 62 -23.15 -11.58 -8.18
N PRO A 63 -21.91 -11.93 -7.77
CA PRO A 63 -21.64 -12.81 -6.64
C PRO A 63 -22.39 -12.42 -5.35
N LEU A 64 -22.32 -11.15 -4.94
CA LEU A 64 -23.04 -10.66 -3.75
C LEU A 64 -24.55 -10.71 -3.91
N ARG A 65 -25.07 -10.38 -5.10
CA ARG A 65 -26.52 -10.44 -5.36
C ARG A 65 -27.02 -11.88 -5.36
N LYS A 66 -26.22 -12.82 -5.88
CA LYS A 66 -26.49 -14.25 -5.81
C LYS A 66 -26.51 -14.70 -4.36
N PHE A 67 -25.46 -14.41 -3.58
CA PHE A 67 -25.40 -14.70 -2.15
C PHE A 67 -26.64 -14.19 -1.41
N TRP A 68 -26.92 -12.89 -1.47
CA TRP A 68 -28.03 -12.28 -0.74
C TRP A 68 -29.38 -12.87 -1.12
N SER A 69 -29.62 -13.10 -2.41
CA SER A 69 -30.89 -13.68 -2.87
C SER A 69 -31.09 -15.11 -2.36
N HIS A 70 -30.02 -15.90 -2.18
CA HIS A 70 -30.12 -17.24 -1.58
C HIS A 70 -30.27 -17.15 -0.06
N PHE A 71 -29.55 -16.22 0.56
CA PHE A 71 -29.55 -16.02 2.01
C PHE A 71 -30.93 -15.55 2.52
N VAL A 72 -31.46 -14.44 2.01
CA VAL A 72 -32.73 -13.86 2.50
C VAL A 72 -33.96 -14.69 2.13
N SER A 73 -33.85 -15.54 1.11
CA SER A 73 -34.95 -16.41 0.68
C SER A 73 -35.02 -17.74 1.41
N GLY A 74 -34.03 -18.06 2.25
CA GLY A 74 -33.90 -19.37 2.89
C GLY A 74 -33.43 -20.49 1.96
N TYR A 75 -32.99 -20.18 0.74
CA TYR A 75 -32.44 -21.15 -0.21
C TYR A 75 -30.90 -21.22 -0.19
N ILE A 76 -30.26 -20.88 0.93
CA ILE A 76 -28.79 -20.89 1.04
C ILE A 76 -28.19 -22.27 0.76
N SER A 77 -28.89 -23.36 1.11
CA SER A 77 -28.47 -24.73 0.83
C SER A 77 -28.42 -25.09 -0.67
N LYS A 78 -29.03 -24.28 -1.54
CA LYS A 78 -28.94 -24.43 -3.00
C LYS A 78 -27.77 -23.64 -3.61
N LEU A 79 -27.08 -22.83 -2.81
CA LEU A 79 -25.87 -22.15 -3.21
C LEU A 79 -24.68 -23.04 -2.88
N ASP A 80 -23.83 -23.27 -3.86
CA ASP A 80 -22.54 -23.92 -3.61
C ASP A 80 -21.61 -22.96 -2.87
N LEU A 81 -21.39 -23.24 -1.58
CA LEU A 81 -20.53 -22.46 -0.70
C LEU A 81 -19.09 -22.99 -0.68
N ASN A 82 -18.76 -24.05 -1.42
CA ASN A 82 -17.46 -24.72 -1.36
C ASN A 82 -17.05 -25.17 0.06
N GLY A 83 -18.02 -25.56 0.87
CA GLY A 83 -17.79 -25.96 2.27
C GLY A 83 -17.50 -24.81 3.24
N LEU A 84 -17.61 -23.55 2.79
CA LEU A 84 -17.43 -22.38 3.63
C LEU A 84 -18.68 -22.05 4.44
N HIS A 85 -18.49 -21.35 5.55
CA HIS A 85 -19.58 -20.71 6.27
C HIS A 85 -20.27 -19.66 5.36
N PRO A 86 -21.61 -19.48 5.40
CA PRO A 86 -22.28 -18.49 4.54
C PRO A 86 -21.68 -17.08 4.60
N TYR A 87 -21.33 -16.58 5.78
CA TYR A 87 -20.69 -15.27 5.92
C TYR A 87 -19.25 -15.24 5.41
N GLU A 88 -18.50 -16.35 5.46
CA GLU A 88 -17.16 -16.45 4.86
C GLU A 88 -17.26 -16.45 3.32
N TYR A 89 -18.23 -17.16 2.76
CA TYR A 89 -18.52 -17.09 1.33
C TYR A 89 -18.93 -15.66 0.90
N GLY A 90 -19.76 -14.99 1.69
CA GLY A 90 -20.13 -13.59 1.47
C GLY A 90 -18.92 -12.66 1.49
N LEU A 91 -18.02 -12.85 2.45
CA LEU A 91 -16.73 -12.15 2.53
C LEU A 91 -15.88 -12.37 1.28
N ASP A 92 -15.76 -13.62 0.81
CA ASP A 92 -15.04 -13.94 -0.43
C ASP A 92 -15.65 -13.28 -1.67
N CYS A 93 -16.98 -13.19 -1.73
CA CYS A 93 -17.68 -12.44 -2.78
C CYS A 93 -17.36 -10.94 -2.71
N ALA A 94 -17.35 -10.35 -1.51
CA ALA A 94 -17.02 -8.96 -1.30
C ALA A 94 -15.57 -8.65 -1.70
N MET A 95 -14.64 -9.54 -1.34
CA MET A 95 -13.23 -9.49 -1.75
C MET A 95 -13.06 -9.55 -3.27
N GLY A 96 -13.74 -10.48 -3.94
CA GLY A 96 -13.70 -10.60 -5.40
C GLY A 96 -14.23 -9.36 -6.13
N LEU A 97 -15.14 -8.60 -5.51
CA LEU A 97 -15.71 -7.36 -6.05
C LEU A 97 -15.03 -6.09 -5.53
N LYS A 98 -13.98 -6.22 -4.71
CA LYS A 98 -13.22 -5.10 -4.13
C LYS A 98 -14.11 -4.09 -3.41
N GLN A 99 -15.09 -4.57 -2.63
CA GLN A 99 -16.05 -3.72 -1.91
C GLN A 99 -15.67 -3.68 -0.42
N ALA A 100 -14.99 -2.61 0.03
CA ALA A 100 -14.47 -2.52 1.40
C ALA A 100 -15.58 -2.52 2.45
N GLU A 101 -16.69 -1.81 2.21
CA GLU A 101 -17.83 -1.76 3.12
C GLU A 101 -18.51 -3.12 3.26
N ALA A 102 -18.56 -3.90 2.17
CA ALA A 102 -19.10 -5.27 2.21
C ALA A 102 -18.15 -6.21 2.97
N VAL A 103 -16.84 -6.08 2.79
CA VAL A 103 -15.84 -6.84 3.58
C VAL A 103 -16.00 -6.54 5.06
N GLU A 104 -16.10 -5.26 5.42
CA GLU A 104 -16.33 -4.86 6.81
C GLU A 104 -17.64 -5.45 7.36
N PHE A 105 -18.73 -5.39 6.59
CA PHE A 105 -20.01 -5.98 6.99
C PHE A 105 -19.88 -7.48 7.30
N PHE A 106 -19.34 -8.26 6.36
CA PHE A 106 -19.21 -9.71 6.55
C PHE A 106 -18.23 -10.07 7.65
N TRP A 107 -17.12 -9.34 7.77
CA TRP A 107 -16.18 -9.54 8.87
C TRP A 107 -16.86 -9.31 10.23
N ASN A 108 -17.65 -8.24 10.36
CA ASN A 108 -18.38 -7.97 11.60
C ASN A 108 -19.38 -9.08 11.93
N LYS A 109 -20.06 -9.66 10.93
CA LYS A 109 -20.91 -10.84 11.12
C LYS A 109 -20.10 -12.03 11.62
N ILE A 110 -19.01 -12.39 10.93
CA ILE A 110 -18.11 -13.50 11.30
C ILE A 110 -17.56 -13.33 12.71
N LYS A 111 -17.09 -12.12 13.05
CA LYS A 111 -16.54 -11.78 14.37
C LYS A 111 -17.57 -11.96 15.48
N SER A 112 -18.85 -11.70 15.19
CA SER A 112 -19.95 -11.82 16.15
C SER A 112 -20.52 -13.23 16.31
N LEU A 113 -20.15 -14.18 15.43
CA LEU A 113 -20.65 -15.55 15.51
C LEU A 113 -20.21 -16.21 16.83
N PRO A 114 -21.03 -17.10 17.42
CA PRO A 114 -20.67 -17.82 18.62
C PRO A 114 -19.61 -18.89 18.34
N GLU A 115 -18.92 -19.36 19.39
CA GLU A 115 -17.77 -20.29 19.27
C GLU A 115 -18.16 -21.70 18.79
N ASP A 116 -19.42 -22.10 18.96
CA ASP A 116 -19.97 -23.36 18.45
C ASP A 116 -20.22 -23.33 16.93
N GLU A 117 -20.33 -22.15 16.33
CA GLU A 117 -20.47 -21.97 14.87
C GLU A 117 -19.13 -21.73 14.18
N LEU A 118 -18.32 -20.80 14.71
CA LEU A 118 -16.92 -20.60 14.31
C LEU A 118 -16.06 -20.34 15.54
N SER A 119 -15.04 -21.16 15.73
CA SER A 119 -14.05 -20.94 16.79
C SER A 119 -13.24 -19.66 16.57
N ALA A 120 -12.70 -19.10 17.65
CA ALA A 120 -11.79 -17.95 17.59
C ALA A 120 -10.59 -18.20 16.66
N GLN A 121 -10.09 -19.44 16.60
CA GLN A 121 -9.01 -19.83 15.70
C GLN A 121 -9.43 -19.76 14.23
N GLN A 122 -10.62 -20.28 13.89
CA GLN A 122 -11.16 -20.21 12.51
C GLN A 122 -11.41 -18.76 12.10
N LYS A 123 -11.99 -17.94 12.97
CA LYS A 123 -12.20 -16.50 12.72
C LYS A 123 -10.87 -15.79 12.45
N GLY A 124 -9.85 -16.06 13.27
CA GLY A 124 -8.51 -15.50 13.08
C GLY A 124 -7.88 -15.91 11.75
N GLU A 125 -8.06 -17.17 11.34
CA GLU A 125 -7.56 -17.68 10.06
C GLU A 125 -8.27 -17.03 8.86
N ILE A 126 -9.59 -16.89 8.90
CA ILE A 126 -10.38 -16.19 7.87
C ILE A 126 -9.89 -14.74 7.74
N PHE A 127 -9.67 -14.06 8.87
CA PHE A 127 -9.20 -12.69 8.87
C PHE A 127 -7.80 -12.55 8.28
N MET A 128 -6.88 -13.44 8.67
CA MET A 128 -5.51 -13.42 8.18
C MET A 128 -5.44 -13.68 6.67
N LYS A 129 -6.19 -14.67 6.16
CA LYS A 129 -6.31 -14.91 4.70
C LYS A 129 -6.85 -13.69 3.97
N THR A 130 -7.85 -13.03 4.55
CA THR A 130 -8.44 -11.81 3.97
C THR A 130 -7.41 -10.68 3.89
N ALA A 131 -6.66 -10.44 4.97
CA ALA A 131 -5.61 -9.43 5.02
C ALA A 131 -4.50 -9.70 3.98
N VAL A 132 -4.01 -10.95 3.89
CA VAL A 132 -3.00 -11.36 2.92
C VAL A 132 -3.48 -11.19 1.47
N ARG A 133 -4.74 -11.56 1.21
CA ARG A 133 -5.36 -11.38 -0.11
C ARG A 133 -5.56 -9.90 -0.45
N ALA A 134 -5.88 -9.06 0.53
CA ALA A 134 -6.06 -7.62 0.36
C ALA A 134 -4.73 -6.88 0.13
N ALA A 135 -3.66 -7.30 0.82
CA ALA A 135 -2.30 -6.86 0.54
C ALA A 135 -1.96 -7.11 -0.94
N GLY A 136 -2.31 -8.30 -1.43
CA GLY A 136 -2.32 -8.65 -2.84
C GLY A 136 -1.00 -8.41 -3.57
N SER A 137 -1.08 -8.47 -4.89
CA SER A 137 0.04 -8.12 -5.76
C SER A 137 -0.04 -6.65 -6.20
N ARG A 138 1.04 -6.06 -6.73
CA ARG A 138 1.12 -4.70 -7.28
C ARG A 138 -0.02 -4.33 -8.24
N CYS A 139 -0.63 -5.32 -8.89
CA CYS A 139 -1.74 -5.11 -9.82
C CYS A 139 -3.11 -5.49 -9.23
N ASN A 140 -3.13 -6.15 -8.06
CA ASN A 140 -4.32 -6.74 -7.43
C ASN A 140 -4.41 -6.44 -5.92
N SER A 141 -3.74 -5.40 -5.42
CA SER A 141 -3.88 -4.95 -4.04
C SER A 141 -5.20 -4.18 -3.87
N TYR A 142 -5.75 -4.25 -2.66
CA TYR A 142 -6.99 -3.58 -2.25
C TYR A 142 -6.69 -2.70 -1.04
N PRO A 143 -6.12 -1.49 -1.24
CA PRO A 143 -5.59 -0.67 -0.16
C PRO A 143 -6.59 -0.39 0.96
N GLU A 144 -7.83 -0.05 0.62
CA GLU A 144 -8.87 0.27 1.60
C GLU A 144 -9.26 -0.96 2.43
N ILE A 145 -9.29 -2.14 1.80
CA ILE A 145 -9.58 -3.40 2.49
C ILE A 145 -8.41 -3.80 3.38
N PHE A 146 -7.19 -3.67 2.87
CA PHE A 146 -5.99 -3.97 3.64
C PHE A 146 -5.87 -3.04 4.85
N GLU A 147 -6.11 -1.74 4.69
CA GLU A 147 -6.12 -0.76 5.77
C GLU A 147 -7.15 -1.12 6.85
N PHE A 148 -8.37 -1.49 6.43
CA PHE A 148 -9.38 -2.02 7.36
C PHE A 148 -8.86 -3.22 8.13
N CYS A 149 -8.31 -4.23 7.43
CA CYS A 149 -7.78 -5.43 8.07
C CYS A 149 -6.64 -5.11 9.03
N PHE A 150 -5.70 -4.26 8.61
CA PHE A 150 -4.53 -3.88 9.39
C PHE A 150 -4.93 -3.11 10.67
N SER A 151 -5.89 -2.18 10.58
CA SER A 151 -6.39 -1.40 11.72
C SER A 151 -7.03 -2.22 12.84
N GLN A 152 -7.50 -3.42 12.53
CA GLN A 152 -8.13 -4.35 13.47
C GLN A 152 -7.17 -5.45 13.94
N MET A 153 -5.97 -5.50 13.35
CA MET A 153 -4.97 -6.53 13.65
C MET A 153 -4.08 -6.10 14.81
N SER A 154 -3.89 -7.00 15.76
CA SER A 154 -2.98 -6.76 16.88
C SER A 154 -1.51 -6.93 16.46
N PRO A 155 -0.57 -6.16 17.04
CA PRO A 155 0.84 -6.20 16.63
C PRO A 155 1.52 -7.57 16.76
N ASP A 156 1.05 -8.45 17.65
CA ASP A 156 1.57 -9.82 17.78
C ASP A 156 1.34 -10.68 16.52
N LYS A 157 0.44 -10.25 15.62
CA LYS A 157 0.14 -10.93 14.36
C LYS A 157 0.96 -10.44 13.18
N TYR A 158 1.65 -9.32 13.30
CA TYR A 158 2.43 -8.74 12.19
C TYR A 158 3.49 -9.69 11.61
N PRO A 159 4.26 -10.44 12.42
CA PRO A 159 5.21 -11.42 11.88
C PRO A 159 4.54 -12.54 11.07
N ASP A 160 3.38 -13.04 11.52
CA ASP A 160 2.63 -14.09 10.80
C ASP A 160 2.02 -13.53 9.51
N LEU A 161 1.51 -12.30 9.53
CA LEU A 161 1.03 -11.60 8.34
C LEU A 161 2.13 -11.50 7.28
N LEU A 162 3.32 -11.01 7.65
CA LEU A 162 4.44 -10.83 6.72
C LEU A 162 4.92 -12.15 6.13
N LYS A 163 4.96 -13.21 6.95
CA LYS A 163 5.33 -14.55 6.49
C LYS A 163 4.35 -15.09 5.46
N ARG A 164 3.05 -14.97 5.70
CA ARG A 164 1.99 -15.45 4.80
C ARG A 164 1.88 -14.58 3.55
N ASP A 165 2.02 -13.27 3.68
CA ASP A 165 2.08 -12.32 2.57
C ASP A 165 3.22 -12.67 1.62
N LEU A 166 4.43 -12.89 2.13
CA LEU A 166 5.56 -13.34 1.32
C LEU A 166 5.30 -14.69 0.64
N ALA A 167 4.70 -15.65 1.35
CA ALA A 167 4.42 -16.97 0.80
C ALA A 167 3.37 -16.94 -0.33
N GLU A 168 2.30 -16.17 -0.15
CA GLU A 168 1.19 -16.06 -1.09
C GLU A 168 1.54 -15.15 -2.28
N ASN A 169 2.03 -13.94 -2.01
CA ASN A 169 2.25 -12.90 -3.02
C ASN A 169 3.66 -12.96 -3.63
N ARG A 170 4.59 -13.73 -3.06
CA ARG A 170 6.03 -13.82 -3.43
C ARG A 170 6.85 -12.55 -3.17
N TYR A 171 6.27 -11.60 -2.45
CA TYR A 171 6.89 -10.39 -1.90
C TYR A 171 6.00 -9.82 -0.81
N TYR A 172 6.47 -8.77 -0.13
CA TYR A 172 5.71 -8.08 0.89
C TYR A 172 4.68 -7.11 0.28
N GLY A 173 3.53 -7.65 -0.16
CA GLY A 173 2.40 -6.87 -0.69
C GLY A 173 1.83 -5.91 0.35
N SER A 174 1.86 -6.29 1.63
CA SER A 174 1.41 -5.48 2.76
C SER A 174 2.21 -4.17 2.87
N LEU A 175 3.54 -4.26 2.92
CA LEU A 175 4.43 -3.11 2.94
C LEU A 175 4.25 -2.22 1.70
N ASN A 176 4.18 -2.82 0.52
CA ASN A 176 3.97 -2.05 -0.72
C ASN A 176 2.62 -1.30 -0.69
N THR A 177 1.56 -1.97 -0.25
CA THR A 177 0.21 -1.37 -0.14
C THR A 177 0.19 -0.20 0.82
N LEU A 178 0.83 -0.32 1.99
CA LEU A 178 0.93 0.78 2.96
C LEU A 178 1.77 1.94 2.42
N GLN A 179 2.86 1.63 1.72
CA GLN A 179 3.70 2.65 1.10
C GLN A 179 2.94 3.42 0.01
N ASP A 180 2.24 2.71 -0.89
CA ASP A 180 1.44 3.30 -1.97
C ASP A 180 0.26 4.13 -1.41
N ALA A 181 -0.32 3.71 -0.28
CA ALA A 181 -1.35 4.45 0.45
C ALA A 181 -0.80 5.56 1.38
N LEU A 182 0.52 5.81 1.36
CA LEU A 182 1.21 6.81 2.20
C LEU A 182 0.99 6.61 3.71
N ARG A 183 0.77 5.36 4.15
CA ARG A 183 0.59 4.97 5.56
C ARG A 183 1.93 4.66 6.21
N PHE A 184 2.78 5.67 6.32
CA PHE A 184 4.19 5.50 6.72
C PHE A 184 4.39 4.97 8.14
N ASP A 185 3.53 5.35 9.10
CA ASP A 185 3.62 4.83 10.48
C ASP A 185 3.31 3.33 10.54
N GLN A 186 2.26 2.89 9.83
CA GLN A 186 1.88 1.48 9.74
C GLN A 186 2.93 0.67 8.97
N PHE A 187 3.52 1.25 7.91
CA PHE A 187 4.64 0.64 7.21
C PHE A 187 5.80 0.40 8.17
N ARG A 188 6.15 1.41 8.98
CA ARG A 188 7.26 1.31 9.94
C ARG A 188 7.03 0.16 10.91
N GLU A 189 5.84 0.05 11.49
CA GLU A 189 5.49 -1.02 12.42
C GLU A 189 5.65 -2.41 11.81
N LEU A 190 5.23 -2.61 10.55
CA LEU A 190 5.44 -3.87 9.84
C LEU A 190 6.92 -4.10 9.52
N PHE A 191 7.62 -3.09 9.03
CA PHE A 191 9.04 -3.18 8.71
C PHE A 191 9.87 -3.51 9.96
N ASP A 192 9.41 -3.11 11.14
CA ASP A 192 10.03 -3.43 12.43
C ASP A 192 10.00 -4.90 12.82
N CYS A 193 9.08 -5.67 12.24
CA CYS A 193 9.02 -7.11 12.41
C CYS A 193 10.03 -7.87 11.53
N LEU A 194 10.66 -7.21 10.56
CA LEU A 194 11.57 -7.86 9.60
C LEU A 194 13.04 -7.76 10.04
N LYS A 195 13.75 -8.88 9.87
CA LYS A 195 15.21 -8.96 9.98
C LYS A 195 15.87 -8.77 8.61
N PRO A 196 17.15 -8.39 8.57
CA PRO A 196 17.88 -8.24 7.31
C PRO A 196 17.84 -9.49 6.42
N CYS A 197 17.87 -10.69 6.99
CA CYS A 197 17.79 -11.96 6.25
C CYS A 197 16.43 -12.21 5.59
N ASP A 198 15.37 -11.53 6.03
CA ASP A 198 14.01 -11.70 5.51
C ASP A 198 13.79 -10.87 4.24
N ILE A 199 14.66 -9.90 3.96
CA ILE A 199 14.49 -8.91 2.88
C ILE A 199 15.67 -9.02 1.91
N SER A 200 15.38 -9.19 0.63
CA SER A 200 16.43 -9.06 -0.39
C SER A 200 16.90 -7.61 -0.50
N GLU A 201 18.19 -7.41 -0.78
CA GLU A 201 18.78 -6.07 -0.99
C GLU A 201 18.03 -5.28 -2.08
N ASN A 202 17.47 -5.97 -3.09
CA ASN A 202 16.67 -5.34 -4.14
C ASN A 202 15.33 -4.82 -3.62
N TYR A 203 14.61 -5.55 -2.76
CA TYR A 203 13.36 -5.07 -2.17
C TYR A 203 13.60 -3.84 -1.29
N TYR A 204 14.63 -3.89 -0.44
CA TYR A 204 15.03 -2.74 0.38
C TYR A 204 15.37 -1.51 -0.47
N CYS A 205 16.14 -1.70 -1.55
CA CYS A 205 16.45 -0.62 -2.49
C CYS A 205 15.20 0.00 -3.13
N VAL A 206 14.17 -0.80 -3.43
CA VAL A 206 12.92 -0.31 -4.03
C VAL A 206 12.17 0.58 -3.05
N TRP A 207 12.05 0.16 -1.78
CA TRP A 207 11.36 0.94 -0.76
C TRP A 207 12.05 2.26 -0.45
N LEU A 208 13.38 2.27 -0.30
CA LEU A 208 14.11 3.52 -0.09
C LEU A 208 14.00 4.47 -1.29
N LYS A 209 14.00 3.93 -2.52
CA LYS A 209 13.82 4.72 -3.74
C LYS A 209 12.42 5.31 -3.86
N TYR A 210 11.43 4.83 -3.11
CA TYR A 210 10.09 5.43 -3.10
C TYR A 210 10.13 6.89 -2.63
N ILE A 211 11.13 7.31 -1.85
CA ILE A 211 11.29 8.72 -1.45
C ILE A 211 11.37 9.68 -2.65
N LYS A 212 11.81 9.21 -3.82
CA LYS A 212 11.79 10.01 -5.06
C LYS A 212 10.35 10.36 -5.50
N GLU A 213 9.40 9.47 -5.23
CA GLU A 213 7.98 9.65 -5.51
C GLU A 213 7.32 10.50 -4.43
N VAL A 214 7.79 10.39 -3.17
CA VAL A 214 7.34 11.24 -2.05
C VAL A 214 7.47 12.74 -2.40
N GLY A 215 8.45 13.11 -3.22
CA GLY A 215 8.59 14.45 -3.75
C GLY A 215 7.35 14.97 -4.51
N ASN A 216 6.51 14.11 -5.10
CA ASN A 216 5.32 14.53 -5.84
C ASN A 216 4.11 14.87 -4.94
N TYR A 217 4.22 14.69 -3.62
CA TYR A 217 3.12 14.88 -2.68
C TYR A 217 3.25 16.19 -1.88
N SER A 218 2.21 16.53 -1.11
CA SER A 218 2.20 17.70 -0.24
C SER A 218 3.28 17.61 0.86
N GLU A 219 3.71 18.77 1.37
CA GLU A 219 4.81 18.87 2.35
C GLU A 219 4.64 17.97 3.58
N CYS A 220 3.41 17.77 4.07
CA CYS A 220 3.13 16.88 5.20
C CYS A 220 3.54 15.42 4.94
N TYR A 221 3.42 14.92 3.70
CA TYR A 221 3.86 13.56 3.35
C TYR A 221 5.37 13.51 3.09
N VAL A 222 5.99 14.63 2.72
CA VAL A 222 7.44 14.72 2.56
C VAL A 222 8.15 14.50 3.89
N ASP A 223 7.72 15.18 4.96
CA ASP A 223 8.30 15.00 6.30
C ASP A 223 8.13 13.57 6.81
N ALA A 224 6.92 13.02 6.72
CA ALA A 224 6.64 11.65 7.16
C ALA A 224 7.41 10.60 6.33
N GLY A 225 7.53 10.80 5.02
CA GLY A 225 8.32 9.95 4.15
C GLY A 225 9.82 10.03 4.45
N VAL A 226 10.36 11.21 4.75
CA VAL A 226 11.76 11.39 5.17
C VAL A 226 12.02 10.69 6.50
N LYS A 227 11.11 10.79 7.47
CA LYS A 227 11.20 10.06 8.73
C LYS A 227 11.24 8.55 8.52
N LEU A 228 10.37 8.03 7.64
CA LEU A 228 10.39 6.61 7.31
C LEU A 228 11.70 6.21 6.61
N PHE A 229 12.19 7.01 5.65
CA PHE A 229 13.47 6.78 5.00
C PHE A 229 14.60 6.68 6.03
N MET A 230 14.69 7.65 6.94
CA MET A 230 15.72 7.69 7.97
C MET A 230 15.61 6.51 8.94
N HIS A 231 14.39 6.12 9.33
CA HIS A 231 14.16 4.95 10.16
C HIS A 231 14.70 3.67 9.50
N MET A 232 14.40 3.47 8.22
CA MET A 232 14.90 2.32 7.46
C MET A 232 16.42 2.38 7.30
N TRP A 233 16.95 3.56 6.93
CA TRP A 233 18.37 3.78 6.71
C TRP A 233 19.19 3.48 7.97
N MET A 234 18.76 3.96 9.12
CA MET A 234 19.48 3.83 10.39
C MET A 234 19.26 2.47 11.08
N LYS A 235 18.44 1.59 10.51
CA LYS A 235 18.14 0.29 11.13
C LYS A 235 19.37 -0.61 11.15
N GLU A 236 19.64 -1.19 12.32
CA GLU A 236 20.77 -2.08 12.55
C GLU A 236 20.69 -3.36 11.71
N GLY A 237 21.83 -3.82 11.21
CA GLY A 237 21.97 -5.07 10.46
C GLY A 237 21.66 -4.99 8.96
N PHE A 238 21.23 -3.83 8.44
CA PHE A 238 20.97 -3.60 7.00
C PHE A 238 22.19 -3.08 6.22
N ASP A 239 23.40 -3.25 6.74
CA ASP A 239 24.64 -2.73 6.15
C ASP A 239 24.87 -3.22 4.71
N SER A 240 24.62 -4.50 4.43
CA SER A 240 24.75 -5.07 3.08
C SER A 240 23.74 -4.45 2.10
N HIS A 241 22.52 -4.20 2.56
CA HIS A 241 21.46 -3.58 1.76
C HIS A 241 21.80 -2.12 1.43
N ARG A 242 22.32 -1.37 2.42
CA ARG A 242 22.81 0.00 2.22
C ARG A 242 24.01 0.03 1.28
N ALA A 243 24.97 -0.88 1.44
CA ALA A 243 26.13 -1.01 0.56
C ALA A 243 25.72 -1.25 -0.90
N LEU A 244 24.71 -2.10 -1.17
CA LEU A 244 24.20 -2.29 -2.53
C LEU A 244 23.56 -1.01 -3.07
N LEU A 245 22.77 -0.29 -2.26
CA LEU A 245 22.15 0.96 -2.68
C LEU A 245 23.21 2.02 -3.00
N LEU A 246 24.19 2.22 -2.11
CA LEU A 246 25.31 3.14 -2.30
C LEU A 246 26.09 2.80 -3.57
N LYS A 247 26.39 1.52 -3.79
CA LYS A 247 27.02 1.09 -5.04
C LYS A 247 26.19 1.54 -6.25
N LYS A 248 24.88 1.29 -6.26
CA LYS A 248 24.01 1.69 -7.39
C LYS A 248 23.90 3.21 -7.56
N GLU A 249 23.86 3.95 -6.47
CA GLU A 249 23.69 5.42 -6.44
C GLU A 249 24.96 6.17 -6.86
N MET A 250 26.13 5.61 -6.55
CA MET A 250 27.43 6.27 -6.75
C MET A 250 28.17 5.78 -8.01
N THR A 251 27.90 4.58 -8.51
CA THR A 251 28.54 4.04 -9.73
C THR A 251 28.25 4.93 -10.94
N SER A 252 29.22 5.07 -11.83
CA SER A 252 29.21 5.79 -13.12
C SER A 252 28.15 5.32 -14.13
N ASN A 253 27.20 4.48 -13.74
CA ASN A 253 26.10 4.09 -14.59
C ASN A 253 25.07 5.23 -14.61
N PRO A 254 24.94 5.99 -15.72
CA PRO A 254 24.07 7.16 -15.78
C PRO A 254 22.59 6.80 -15.61
N VAL A 255 22.22 5.54 -15.81
CA VAL A 255 20.86 5.07 -15.56
C VAL A 255 20.57 4.99 -14.08
N LEU A 256 21.55 4.71 -13.21
CA LEU A 256 21.32 4.46 -11.78
C LEU A 256 21.86 5.55 -10.87
N GLN A 257 22.90 6.27 -11.30
CA GLN A 257 23.58 7.30 -10.52
C GLN A 257 22.65 8.48 -10.20
N GLY A 258 22.71 8.98 -8.97
CA GLY A 258 21.96 10.19 -8.55
C GLY A 258 20.45 10.01 -8.44
N ARG A 259 19.91 8.79 -8.55
CA ARG A 259 18.45 8.55 -8.51
C ARG A 259 17.82 8.79 -7.14
N LEU A 260 18.62 8.82 -6.08
CA LEU A 260 18.19 9.07 -4.72
C LEU A 260 18.58 10.48 -4.27
N LEU A 261 19.84 10.86 -4.47
CA LEU A 261 20.40 12.13 -4.00
C LEU A 261 19.79 13.34 -4.71
N VAL A 262 19.64 13.28 -6.04
CA VAL A 262 19.11 14.42 -6.82
C VAL A 262 17.67 14.76 -6.41
N PRO A 263 16.71 13.82 -6.34
CA PRO A 263 15.37 14.13 -5.86
C PRO A 263 15.31 14.71 -4.45
N LEU A 264 16.11 14.19 -3.52
CA LEU A 264 16.16 14.67 -2.13
C LEU A 264 16.64 16.12 -2.06
N ILE A 265 17.73 16.45 -2.77
CA ILE A 265 18.28 17.81 -2.81
C ILE A 265 17.33 18.76 -3.53
N ASN A 266 16.71 18.33 -4.62
CA ASN A 266 15.67 19.08 -5.33
C ASN A 266 14.43 19.35 -4.48
N ARG A 267 14.29 18.74 -3.31
CA ARG A 267 13.22 19.02 -2.35
C ARG A 267 13.72 19.65 -1.05
N GLY A 268 15.02 19.82 -0.90
CA GLY A 268 15.62 20.40 0.31
C GLY A 268 15.69 19.41 1.48
N CYS A 269 15.49 18.12 1.21
CA CYS A 269 15.57 17.05 2.21
C CYS A 269 17.04 16.69 2.46
N MET A 270 17.77 17.56 3.15
CA MET A 270 19.23 17.45 3.28
C MET A 270 19.67 16.41 4.31
N GLU A 271 18.86 16.10 5.32
CA GLU A 271 19.21 15.12 6.35
C GLU A 271 19.49 13.71 5.76
N PRO A 272 18.59 13.12 4.94
CA PRO A 272 18.88 11.89 4.20
C PRO A 272 20.12 11.96 3.32
N VAL A 273 20.34 13.10 2.66
CA VAL A 273 21.50 13.32 1.77
C VAL A 273 22.80 13.17 2.54
N TRP A 274 22.89 13.80 3.72
CA TRP A 274 24.08 13.70 4.57
C TRP A 274 24.27 12.29 5.12
N ALA A 275 23.20 11.61 5.52
CA ALA A 275 23.29 10.22 5.98
C ALA A 275 23.87 9.29 4.90
N ILE A 276 23.40 9.44 3.65
CA ILE A 276 23.90 8.67 2.51
C ILE A 276 25.38 8.98 2.22
N LEU A 277 25.75 10.26 2.15
CA LEU A 277 27.11 10.67 1.81
C LEU A 277 28.12 10.32 2.92
N ASN A 278 27.73 10.40 4.19
CA ASN A 278 28.58 10.02 5.32
C ASN A 278 28.92 8.52 5.35
N GLU A 279 28.05 7.67 4.80
CA GLU A 279 28.24 6.22 4.77
C GLU A 279 28.95 5.74 3.49
N ALA A 280 29.02 6.58 2.47
CA ALA A 280 29.72 6.27 1.24
C ALA A 280 31.25 6.25 1.45
N SER A 281 31.94 5.32 0.80
CA SER A 281 33.40 5.30 0.82
C SER A 281 33.99 6.49 0.03
N PRO A 282 35.22 6.94 0.35
CA PRO A 282 35.86 8.06 -0.35
C PRO A 282 35.91 7.88 -1.88
N ASN A 283 36.15 6.65 -2.35
CA ASN A 283 36.14 6.33 -3.78
C ASN A 283 34.76 6.51 -4.41
N GLN A 284 33.70 6.08 -3.73
CA GLN A 284 32.32 6.26 -4.21
C GLN A 284 31.93 7.74 -4.26
N VAL A 285 32.29 8.49 -3.22
CA VAL A 285 32.05 9.93 -3.16
C VAL A 285 32.76 10.63 -4.31
N LYS A 286 34.05 10.33 -4.53
CA LYS A 286 34.83 10.88 -5.64
C LYS A 286 34.18 10.61 -6.99
N GLU A 287 33.81 9.35 -7.25
CA GLU A 287 33.13 8.94 -8.49
C GLU A 287 31.81 9.69 -8.70
N PHE A 288 31.04 9.90 -7.64
CA PHE A 288 29.80 10.67 -7.70
C PHE A 288 30.06 12.16 -7.95
N MET A 289 31.04 12.76 -7.28
CA MET A 289 31.38 14.18 -7.40
C MET A 289 31.91 14.56 -8.79
N ASP A 290 32.53 13.61 -9.50
CA ASP A 290 32.96 13.79 -10.90
C ASP A 290 31.79 13.70 -11.92
N SER A 291 30.57 13.42 -11.48
CA SER A 291 29.41 13.18 -12.35
C SER A 291 28.66 14.46 -12.76
N ARG A 292 27.83 14.33 -13.81
CA ARG A 292 26.87 15.38 -14.20
C ARG A 292 25.81 15.63 -13.14
N HIS A 293 25.48 14.62 -12.33
CA HIS A 293 24.48 14.75 -11.26
C HIS A 293 24.99 15.62 -10.12
N ALA A 294 26.27 15.50 -9.75
CA ALA A 294 26.90 16.39 -8.76
C ALA A 294 26.92 17.86 -9.26
N ASN A 295 27.24 18.09 -10.53
CA ASN A 295 27.16 19.43 -11.12
C ASN A 295 25.72 20.00 -11.07
N HIS A 296 24.71 19.18 -11.35
CA HIS A 296 23.31 19.58 -11.25
C HIS A 296 22.93 19.93 -9.80
N ILE A 297 23.34 19.11 -8.83
CA ILE A 297 23.14 19.38 -7.40
C ILE A 297 23.75 20.72 -6.99
N CYS A 298 24.98 21.01 -7.41
CA CYS A 298 25.62 22.30 -7.14
C CYS A 298 24.82 23.48 -7.70
N SER A 299 24.26 23.35 -8.91
CA SER A 299 23.39 24.37 -9.52
C SER A 299 22.16 24.61 -8.65
N VAL A 300 21.47 23.53 -8.25
CA VAL A 300 20.24 23.61 -7.45
C VAL A 300 20.48 24.26 -6.09
N LEU A 301 21.55 23.88 -5.39
CA LEU A 301 21.90 24.46 -4.10
C LEU A 301 22.27 25.94 -4.22
N LYS A 302 22.96 26.32 -5.30
CA LYS A 302 23.31 27.72 -5.61
C LYS A 302 22.08 28.56 -5.93
N GLU A 303 21.17 28.06 -6.76
CA GLU A 303 19.91 28.74 -7.13
C GLU A 303 19.00 28.98 -5.92
N ARG A 304 19.03 28.07 -4.93
CA ARG A 304 18.28 28.21 -3.67
C ARG A 304 18.91 29.17 -2.67
N GLY A 305 20.13 29.65 -2.94
CA GLY A 305 20.88 30.48 -1.99
C GLY A 305 21.29 29.75 -0.70
N ASN A 306 21.29 28.41 -0.67
CA ASN A 306 21.66 27.64 0.50
C ASN A 306 23.17 27.41 0.54
N LYS A 307 23.90 28.45 0.92
CA LYS A 307 25.38 28.46 0.91
C LYS A 307 25.95 27.37 1.83
N ASP A 308 25.42 27.20 3.04
CA ASP A 308 25.92 26.22 4.01
C ASP A 308 25.78 24.79 3.49
N ALA A 309 24.65 24.45 2.87
CA ALA A 309 24.44 23.14 2.27
C ALA A 309 25.34 22.92 1.04
N LEU A 310 25.57 23.97 0.22
CA LEU A 310 26.50 23.89 -0.91
C LEU A 310 27.93 23.66 -0.43
N ASP A 311 28.39 24.43 0.55
CA ASP A 311 29.74 24.33 1.10
C ASP A 311 29.96 22.94 1.73
N LYS A 312 28.97 22.43 2.48
CA LYS A 312 29.00 21.07 3.02
C LYS A 312 28.96 20.00 1.91
N PHE A 313 28.17 20.17 0.86
CA PHE A 313 28.15 19.20 -0.25
C PHE A 313 29.51 19.15 -0.96
N LEU A 314 30.12 20.32 -1.19
CA LEU A 314 31.44 20.42 -1.85
C LEU A 314 32.57 19.82 -1.00
N SER A 315 32.48 19.86 0.34
CA SER A 315 33.53 19.29 1.20
C SER A 315 33.71 17.79 0.99
N TYR A 316 32.65 17.04 0.66
CA TYR A 316 32.74 15.62 0.31
C TYR A 316 33.63 15.36 -0.91
N GLY A 317 33.75 16.31 -1.85
CA GLY A 317 34.65 16.18 -3.01
C GLY A 317 36.09 16.60 -2.74
N VAL A 318 36.39 17.21 -1.58
CA VAL A 318 37.69 17.81 -1.24
C VAL A 318 38.49 16.95 -0.27
N GLU A 319 37.83 16.13 0.56
CA GLU A 319 38.47 15.19 1.50
C GLU A 319 39.10 13.98 0.79
N GLU A 320 40.17 14.23 0.03
CA GLU A 320 41.38 13.42 -0.21
C GLU A 320 42.06 13.82 -1.53
N LEU A 321 42.53 15.07 -1.59
CA LEU A 321 43.90 15.29 -2.06
C LEU A 321 44.76 15.49 -0.81
N GLY A 322 45.15 14.39 -0.18
CA GLY A 322 46.33 14.36 0.68
C GLY A 322 47.57 14.62 -0.18
N LEU A 323 47.74 15.86 -0.66
CA LEU A 323 48.95 16.48 -1.20
C LEU A 323 48.63 17.89 -1.73
N SER A 324 49.19 18.87 -1.03
CA SER A 324 49.56 20.21 -1.50
C SER A 324 48.43 21.23 -1.77
N THR A 325 48.49 22.29 -0.97
CA THR A 325 47.71 23.54 -0.95
C THR A 325 47.73 24.41 -2.22
N ASP A 326 48.13 23.92 -3.40
CA ASP A 326 48.38 24.80 -4.56
C ASP A 326 47.51 24.58 -5.81
N LEU A 327 46.55 23.63 -5.81
CA LEU A 327 45.73 23.33 -7.01
C LEU A 327 44.25 23.75 -6.93
N THR A 328 43.81 24.29 -5.80
CA THR A 328 42.42 24.76 -5.59
C THR A 328 42.02 25.95 -6.47
N ASN A 329 42.97 26.62 -7.13
CA ASN A 329 42.69 27.81 -7.96
C ASN A 329 42.46 27.54 -9.46
N ILE A 330 42.66 26.31 -9.98
CA ILE A 330 42.71 26.10 -11.45
C ILE A 330 41.46 25.42 -12.03
N LYS A 331 40.64 24.72 -11.25
CA LYS A 331 39.43 24.05 -11.79
C LYS A 331 38.10 24.75 -11.51
N LEU A 332 38.04 25.71 -10.57
CA LEU A 332 36.82 26.49 -10.27
C LEU A 332 36.67 27.77 -11.11
N SER A 333 37.71 28.24 -11.80
CA SER A 333 37.65 29.46 -12.63
C SER A 333 36.92 29.27 -13.96
N LYS A 334 36.71 28.04 -14.43
CA LYS A 334 35.94 27.77 -15.68
C LYS A 334 34.42 27.82 -15.51
N ALA A 335 33.90 27.83 -14.29
CA ALA A 335 32.46 27.93 -14.01
C ALA A 335 31.99 29.36 -13.67
N VAL A 336 32.92 30.30 -13.44
CA VAL A 336 32.61 31.69 -13.06
C VAL A 336 32.88 32.70 -14.19
N GLY A 337 33.58 32.29 -15.25
CA GLY A 337 33.97 33.16 -16.37
C GLY A 337 33.19 32.92 -17.65
N LEU A 338 31.87 33.15 -17.66
CA LEU A 338 31.08 33.39 -18.88
C LEU A 338 29.85 34.23 -18.52
N ASN A 339 30.09 35.52 -18.33
CA ASN A 339 29.16 36.62 -18.60
C ASN A 339 29.95 37.93 -18.57
N LYS A 340 30.39 38.36 -19.75
CA LYS A 340 30.55 39.77 -20.09
C LYS A 340 29.82 40.00 -21.39
#